data_AF-A0A4R3MA78-F1
#
_entry.id   AF-A0A4R3MA78-F1
#
_cell.length_a   1.000
_cell.length_b   1.000
_cell.length_c   1.000
_cell.angle_alpha   90.00
_cell.angle_beta   90.00
_cell.angle_gamma   90.00
#
_symmetry.space_group_name_H-M   'P 1'
#
loop_
_entity.id
_entity.type
_entity.pdbx_description
1 polymer ?
#
loop_
_entity_poly.entity_id
_entity_poly.type
_entity_poly.pdbx_seq_one_letter_code
_entity_poly.pdbx_strand_id
1 'polypeptide(L)'
;HGRKRHILTDTDGRLLAVEVHAADVQDRDGAKGVLRRFRRAFPFVEHVFADGGYAGRLVDWARSRTHIVLEIVRRCPTAAGFVVLKRRWVVERSFAWIMKCRRLVRDYAQLTAVAEALITIAATATLLRRWP
;
A
#
# COMPACT_ATOMS: atom_id res chain seq x y z
N HIS A 1 19.96 1.90 -8.18
CA HIS A 1 18.86 2.85 -7.91
C HIS A 1 17.85 2.20 -6.97
N GLY A 2 17.41 2.91 -5.93
CA GLY A 2 16.40 2.40 -4.98
C GLY A 2 15.00 2.36 -5.60
N ARG A 3 14.10 1.55 -5.01
CA ARG A 3 12.68 1.46 -5.40
C ARG A 3 11.76 1.60 -4.21
N LYS A 4 10.58 2.15 -4.46
CA LYS A 4 9.45 2.22 -3.53
C LYS A 4 8.31 1.37 -4.03
N ARG A 5 7.53 0.83 -3.09
CA ARG A 5 6.40 -0.06 -3.35
C ARG A 5 5.19 0.49 -2.63
N HIS A 6 4.19 0.92 -3.38
CA HIS A 6 2.90 1.32 -2.83
C HIS A 6 1.94 0.14 -2.95
N ILE A 7 1.33 -0.26 -1.84
CA ILE A 7 0.31 -1.31 -1.84
C ILE A 7 -0.99 -0.78 -1.25
N LEU A 8 -2.11 -1.27 -1.77
CA LEU A 8 -3.40 -1.23 -1.09
C LEU A 8 -3.78 -2.64 -0.66
N THR A 9 -4.34 -2.75 0.53
CA THR A 9 -4.87 -4.00 1.06
C THR A 9 -6.30 -3.83 1.53
N ASP A 10 -7.03 -4.93 1.66
CA ASP A 10 -8.26 -4.97 2.45
C ASP A 10 -7.93 -4.82 3.96
N THR A 11 -8.96 -4.86 4.81
CA THR A 11 -8.81 -4.75 6.27
C THR A 11 -8.10 -5.94 6.93
N ASP A 12 -8.03 -7.09 6.25
CA ASP A 12 -7.34 -8.29 6.73
C ASP A 12 -5.89 -8.35 6.26
N GLY A 13 -5.53 -7.54 5.26
CA GLY A 13 -4.19 -7.46 4.69
C GLY A 13 -4.03 -8.23 3.38
N ARG A 14 -5.12 -8.57 2.67
CA ARG A 14 -5.05 -9.13 1.32
C ARG A 14 -4.70 -8.03 0.33
N LEU A 15 -3.73 -8.28 -0.54
CA LEU A 15 -3.28 -7.30 -1.53
C LEU A 15 -4.38 -7.06 -2.57
N LEU A 16 -4.75 -5.79 -2.77
CA LEU A 16 -5.73 -5.36 -3.77
C LEU A 16 -5.08 -4.64 -4.95
N ALA A 17 -4.02 -3.87 -4.70
CA ALA A 17 -3.25 -3.22 -5.74
C ALA A 17 -1.79 -3.02 -5.29
N VAL A 18 -0.89 -3.01 -6.27
CA VAL A 18 0.52 -2.67 -6.08
C VAL A 18 1.01 -1.79 -7.23
N GLU A 19 1.87 -0.83 -6.89
CA GLU A 19 2.66 -0.05 -7.84
C GLU A 19 4.09 0.09 -7.34
N VAL A 20 5.05 -0.10 -8.25
CA VAL A 20 6.49 0.00 -7.95
C VAL A 20 7.11 1.09 -8.83
N HIS A 21 7.84 2.00 -8.20
CA HIS A 21 8.55 3.07 -8.90
C HIS A 21 9.90 3.37 -8.25
N ALA A 22 10.66 4.29 -8.84
CA ALA A 22 11.95 4.74 -8.32
C ALA A 22 11.80 5.43 -6.95
N ALA A 23 12.83 5.34 -6.10
CA ALA A 23 12.75 5.79 -4.71
C ALA A 23 12.74 7.32 -4.52
N ASP A 24 13.12 8.07 -5.54
CA ASP A 24 13.12 9.54 -5.58
C ASP A 24 11.71 10.14 -5.69
N VAL A 25 10.74 9.35 -6.17
CA VAL A 25 9.33 9.76 -6.18
C VAL A 25 8.81 9.84 -4.75
N GLN A 26 8.18 10.96 -4.41
CA GLN A 26 7.58 11.18 -3.10
C GLN A 26 6.32 10.32 -2.95
N ASP A 27 6.05 9.87 -1.73
CA ASP A 27 4.96 8.90 -1.47
C ASP A 27 3.60 9.45 -1.89
N ARG A 28 3.39 10.77 -1.73
CA ARG A 28 2.19 11.48 -2.19
C ARG A 28 1.97 11.46 -3.70
N ASP A 29 3.03 11.42 -4.49
CA ASP A 29 2.93 11.36 -5.95
C ASP A 29 2.84 9.91 -6.42
N GLY A 30 3.58 9.01 -5.79
CA GLY A 30 3.51 7.57 -6.00
C GLY A 30 2.13 6.96 -5.74
N ALA A 31 1.44 7.43 -4.69
CA ALA A 31 0.11 6.95 -4.32
C ALA A 31 -0.96 7.18 -5.41
N LYS A 32 -0.78 8.20 -6.26
CA LYS A 32 -1.77 8.56 -7.28
C LYS A 32 -1.97 7.45 -8.30
N GLY A 33 -0.88 6.77 -8.68
CA GLY A 33 -0.93 5.66 -9.61
C GLY A 33 -1.71 4.49 -9.05
N VAL A 34 -1.35 4.03 -7.84
CA VAL A 34 -2.00 2.88 -7.21
C VAL A 34 -3.47 3.13 -6.93
N LEU A 35 -3.86 4.35 -6.51
CA LEU A 35 -5.28 4.71 -6.28
C LEU A 35 -6.10 4.73 -7.57
N ARG A 36 -5.53 5.22 -8.69
CA ARG A 36 -6.22 5.17 -10.01
C ARG A 36 -6.41 3.74 -10.48
N ARG A 37 -5.36 2.92 -10.39
CA ARG A 37 -5.41 1.51 -10.79
C ARG A 37 -6.44 0.77 -9.92
N PHE A 38 -6.40 0.98 -8.61
CA PHE A 38 -7.33 0.40 -7.64
C PHE A 38 -8.79 0.79 -7.95
N ARG A 39 -9.06 2.07 -8.20
CA ARG A 39 -10.42 2.57 -8.45
C ARG A 39 -11.11 1.89 -9.65
N ARG A 40 -10.34 1.52 -10.68
CA ARG A 40 -10.88 0.82 -11.86
C ARG A 40 -11.38 -0.59 -11.51
N ALA A 41 -10.66 -1.29 -10.64
CA ALA A 41 -11.00 -2.65 -10.23
C ALA A 41 -12.04 -2.69 -9.09
N PHE A 42 -12.05 -1.67 -8.22
CA PHE A 42 -12.88 -1.61 -7.03
C PHE A 42 -13.70 -0.30 -6.97
N PRO A 43 -14.64 -0.08 -7.91
CA PRO A 43 -15.42 1.16 -8.01
C PRO A 43 -16.46 1.32 -6.89
N PHE A 44 -16.61 0.33 -6.02
CA PHE A 44 -17.50 0.36 -4.86
C PHE A 44 -16.76 0.73 -3.57
N VAL A 45 -15.43 0.78 -3.57
CA VAL A 45 -14.67 1.18 -2.37
C VAL A 45 -14.57 2.70 -2.32
N GLU A 46 -15.14 3.27 -1.27
CA GLU A 46 -15.22 4.72 -1.06
C GLU A 46 -14.17 5.24 -0.06
N HIS A 47 -13.63 4.38 0.80
CA HIS A 47 -12.82 4.81 1.94
C HIS A 47 -11.50 4.03 2.03
N VAL A 48 -10.39 4.76 2.09
CA VAL A 48 -9.02 4.23 2.26
C VAL A 48 -8.32 4.92 3.42
N PHE A 49 -7.59 4.16 4.23
CA PHE A 49 -6.77 4.68 5.32
C PHE A 49 -5.31 4.78 4.88
N ALA A 50 -4.64 5.86 5.25
CA ALA A 50 -3.21 6.04 5.02
C ALA A 50 -2.51 6.68 6.22
N ASP A 51 -1.18 6.58 6.32
CA ASP A 51 -0.43 7.22 7.38
C ASP A 51 -0.15 8.71 7.08
N GLY A 52 0.50 9.39 8.03
CA GLY A 52 0.84 10.80 7.91
C GLY A 52 1.71 11.18 6.71
N GLY A 53 2.47 10.25 6.12
CA GLY A 53 3.30 10.50 4.94
C GLY A 53 2.49 10.78 3.68
N TYR A 54 1.22 10.36 3.65
CA TYR A 54 0.29 10.56 2.54
C TYR A 54 -0.63 11.79 2.72
N ALA A 55 -0.40 12.61 3.75
CA ALA A 55 -1.21 13.79 4.02
C ALA A 55 -1.02 14.92 2.98
N GLY A 56 -1.87 15.94 3.07
CA GLY A 56 -1.81 17.14 2.24
C GLY A 56 -2.55 16.98 0.92
N ARG A 57 -2.00 17.57 -0.16
CA ARG A 57 -2.66 17.67 -1.48
C ARG A 57 -3.14 16.34 -2.08
N LEU A 58 -2.59 15.22 -1.64
CA LEU A 58 -3.05 13.89 -2.07
C LEU A 58 -4.50 13.60 -1.64
N VAL A 59 -4.92 14.06 -0.46
CA VAL A 59 -6.27 13.81 0.07
C VAL A 59 -7.33 14.43 -0.84
N ASP A 60 -7.17 15.71 -1.18
CA ASP A 60 -8.10 16.41 -2.07
C ASP A 60 -8.05 15.85 -3.49
N TRP A 61 -6.86 15.44 -3.94
CA TRP A 61 -6.68 14.80 -5.23
C TRP A 61 -7.40 13.44 -5.30
N ALA A 62 -7.31 12.61 -4.27
CA ALA A 62 -7.99 11.30 -4.21
C ALA A 62 -9.52 11.48 -4.24
N ARG A 63 -10.03 12.46 -3.49
CA ARG A 63 -11.46 12.77 -3.49
C ARG A 63 -11.95 13.24 -4.86
N SER A 64 -11.22 14.15 -5.50
CA SER A 64 -11.62 14.74 -6.79
C SER A 64 -11.39 13.85 -8.00
N ARG A 65 -10.36 13.00 -8.00
CA ARG A 65 -9.95 12.21 -9.18
C ARG A 65 -10.32 10.75 -9.10
N THR A 66 -10.45 10.18 -7.91
CA THR A 66 -10.81 8.77 -7.73
C THR A 66 -12.09 8.59 -6.94
N HIS A 67 -12.71 9.65 -6.43
CA HIS A 67 -13.90 9.58 -5.56
C HIS A 67 -13.67 8.73 -4.29
N ILE A 68 -12.42 8.67 -3.84
CA ILE A 68 -12.03 7.95 -2.62
C ILE A 68 -11.78 8.99 -1.53
N VAL A 69 -12.41 8.79 -0.38
CA VAL A 69 -12.06 9.47 0.86
C VAL A 69 -10.77 8.83 1.38
N LEU A 70 -9.70 9.63 1.45
CA LEU A 70 -8.42 9.21 2.02
C LEU A 70 -8.30 9.71 3.46
N GLU A 71 -8.58 8.85 4.42
CA GLU A 71 -8.46 9.18 5.85
C GLU A 71 -7.01 8.99 6.30
N ILE A 72 -6.41 10.08 6.79
CA ILE A 72 -5.06 10.06 7.33
C ILE A 72 -5.11 9.67 8.81
N VAL A 73 -4.63 8.47 9.11
CA VAL A 73 -4.50 7.96 10.47
C VAL A 73 -3.28 8.61 11.13
N ARG A 74 -3.56 9.58 12.00
CA ARG A 74 -2.53 10.30 12.76
C ARG A 74 -2.42 9.77 14.19
N ARG A 75 -1.21 9.84 14.74
CA ARG A 75 -1.00 9.67 16.17
C ARG A 75 -1.52 10.89 16.91
N CYS A 76 -2.14 10.67 18.08
CA CYS A 76 -2.50 11.75 18.97
C CYS A 76 -1.23 12.51 19.43
N PRO A 77 -1.15 13.85 19.26
CA PRO A 77 0.05 14.62 19.60
C PRO A 77 0.44 14.53 21.08
N THR A 78 -0.55 14.35 21.97
CA THR A 78 -0.36 14.28 23.43
C THR A 78 -0.09 12.86 23.93
N ALA A 79 -0.11 11.85 23.07
CA ALA A 79 0.16 10.47 23.48
C ALA A 79 1.64 10.29 23.83
N ALA A 80 1.94 9.86 25.05
CA ALA A 80 3.26 9.44 25.49
C ALA A 80 3.55 7.97 25.12
N GLY A 81 4.82 7.62 24.90
CA GLY A 81 5.23 6.23 24.65
C GLY A 81 4.87 5.68 23.27
N PHE A 82 4.76 4.36 23.14
CA PHE A 82 4.32 3.71 21.90
C PHE A 82 2.80 3.52 21.91
N VAL A 83 2.12 3.98 20.85
CA VAL A 83 0.67 3.82 20.70
C VAL A 83 0.38 3.08 19.40
N VAL A 84 -0.38 1.99 19.51
CA VAL A 84 -0.86 1.23 18.37
C VAL A 84 -1.90 2.06 17.61
N LEU A 85 -1.55 2.49 16.40
CA LEU A 85 -2.50 3.11 15.49
C LEU A 85 -3.33 2.02 14.82
N LYS A 86 -4.65 2.05 15.03
CA LYS A 86 -5.58 1.12 14.39
C LYS A 86 -5.40 1.20 12.86
N ARG A 87 -5.49 0.05 12.18
CA ARG A 87 -5.41 -0.12 10.71
C ARG A 87 -4.02 0.04 10.07
N ARG A 88 -3.09 0.83 10.62
CA ARG A 88 -1.73 1.01 10.06
C ARG A 88 -0.94 -0.31 9.98
N TRP A 89 -1.05 -1.13 11.02
CA TRP A 89 -0.35 -2.41 11.14
C TRP A 89 -0.71 -3.43 10.06
N VAL A 90 -1.86 -3.27 9.40
CA VAL A 90 -2.32 -4.22 8.36
C VAL A 90 -1.34 -4.22 7.18
N VAL A 91 -0.97 -3.04 6.68
CA VAL A 91 -0.04 -2.88 5.54
C VAL A 91 1.35 -3.40 5.89
N GLU A 92 1.87 -3.02 7.07
CA GLU A 92 3.19 -3.45 7.54
C GLU A 92 3.26 -4.98 7.70
N ARG A 93 2.19 -5.58 8.22
CA ARG A 93 2.05 -7.03 8.35
C ARG A 93 1.95 -7.74 6.99
N SER A 94 1.21 -7.17 6.04
CA SER A 94 1.15 -7.69 4.67
C SER A 94 2.53 -7.69 4.01
N PHE A 95 3.31 -6.60 4.15
CA PHE A 95 4.70 -6.59 3.72
C PHE A 95 5.52 -7.68 4.40
N ALA A 96 5.40 -7.85 5.72
CA ALA A 96 6.12 -8.89 6.44
C ALA A 96 5.83 -10.30 5.90
N TRP A 97 4.59 -10.59 5.47
CA TRP A 97 4.25 -11.87 4.84
C TRP A 97 4.80 -12.00 3.42
N ILE A 98 4.65 -10.97 2.60
CA ILE A 98 5.19 -10.93 1.23
C ILE A 98 6.72 -11.13 1.25
N MET A 99 7.42 -10.50 2.19
CA MET A 99 8.87 -10.58 2.34
C MET A 99 9.38 -11.95 2.80
N LYS A 100 8.51 -12.86 3.29
CA LYS A 100 8.90 -14.26 3.54
C LYS A 100 9.22 -15.01 2.24
N CYS A 101 8.73 -14.54 1.10
CA CYS A 101 9.19 -15.04 -0.20
C CYS A 101 10.61 -14.52 -0.46
N ARG A 102 11.61 -15.41 -0.32
CA ARG A 102 13.05 -15.08 -0.45
C ARG A 102 13.41 -14.22 -1.67
N ARG A 103 12.69 -14.37 -2.78
CA ARG A 103 12.89 -13.59 -4.01
C ARG A 103 12.63 -12.08 -3.84
N LEU A 104 11.84 -11.67 -2.85
CA LEU A 104 11.47 -10.27 -2.60
C LEU A 104 12.30 -9.60 -1.50
N VAL A 105 13.18 -10.34 -0.81
CA VAL A 105 14.05 -9.79 0.24
C VAL A 105 14.95 -8.67 -0.28
N ARG A 106 15.38 -8.76 -1.54
CA ARG A 106 16.04 -7.70 -2.28
C ARG A 106 15.39 -7.54 -3.64
N ASP A 107 15.37 -6.31 -4.16
CA ASP A 107 14.88 -6.07 -5.51
C ASP A 107 15.96 -6.43 -6.52
N TYR A 108 15.77 -7.56 -7.20
CA TYR A 108 16.61 -7.99 -8.31
C TYR A 108 15.96 -7.74 -9.67
N ALA A 109 14.73 -7.20 -9.70
CA ALA A 109 14.01 -7.03 -10.96
C ALA A 109 14.49 -5.78 -11.69
N GLN A 110 14.90 -5.93 -12.96
CA GLN A 110 15.28 -4.79 -13.79
C GLN A 110 14.08 -3.93 -14.17
N LEU A 111 12.90 -4.52 -14.36
CA LEU A 111 11.66 -3.81 -14.67
C LEU A 111 10.76 -3.70 -13.44
N THR A 112 10.06 -2.58 -13.28
CA THR A 112 9.09 -2.38 -12.18
C THR A 112 7.88 -3.31 -12.32
N ALA A 113 7.42 -3.56 -13.55
CA ALA A 113 6.33 -4.49 -13.83
C ALA A 113 6.63 -5.92 -13.36
N VAL A 114 7.89 -6.37 -13.47
CA VAL A 114 8.32 -7.69 -12.96
C VAL A 114 8.28 -7.71 -11.43
N ALA A 115 8.71 -6.63 -10.76
CA ALA A 115 8.60 -6.52 -9.31
C ALA A 115 7.14 -6.54 -8.85
N GLU A 116 6.25 -5.79 -9.52
CA GLU A 116 4.80 -5.82 -9.26
C GLU A 116 4.22 -7.22 -9.41
N ALA A 117 4.55 -7.93 -10.50
CA ALA A 117 4.08 -9.29 -10.74
C ALA A 117 4.55 -10.27 -9.65
N LEU A 118 5.83 -10.21 -9.25
CA LEU A 118 6.37 -11.05 -8.18
C LEU A 118 5.71 -10.78 -6.83
N ILE A 119 5.42 -9.51 -6.52
CA ILE A 119 4.69 -9.13 -5.30
C ILE A 119 3.26 -9.70 -5.32
N THR A 120 2.56 -9.58 -6.45
CA THR A 120 1.22 -10.15 -6.62
C THR A 120 1.23 -11.67 -6.43
N ILE A 121 2.17 -12.39 -7.05
CA ILE A 121 2.32 -13.85 -6.88
C ILE A 121 2.57 -14.20 -5.40
N ALA A 122 3.47 -13.49 -4.72
CA ALA A 122 3.76 -13.73 -3.31
C ALA A 122 2.55 -13.48 -2.39
N ALA A 123 1.77 -12.44 -2.68
CA ALA A 123 0.53 -12.13 -1.95
C ALA A 123 -0.52 -13.22 -2.18
N THR A 124 -0.74 -13.66 -3.42
CA THR A 124 -1.66 -14.76 -3.76
C THR A 124 -1.25 -16.07 -3.10
N ALA A 125 0.03 -16.44 -3.16
CA ALA A 125 0.53 -17.64 -2.49
C ALA A 125 0.34 -17.57 -0.96
N THR A 126 0.43 -16.37 -0.37
CA THR A 126 0.14 -16.17 1.06
C THR A 126 -1.33 -16.34 1.38
N LEU A 127 -2.23 -15.84 0.51
CA LEU A 127 -3.66 -16.04 0.65
C LEU A 127 -4.03 -17.53 0.56
N LEU A 128 -3.52 -18.25 -0.44
CA LEU A 128 -3.78 -19.67 -0.64
C LEU A 128 -3.33 -20.52 0.55
N ARG A 129 -2.17 -20.22 1.15
CA ARG A 129 -1.67 -20.92 2.35
C ARG A 129 -2.52 -20.70 3.61
N ARG A 130 -3.43 -19.73 3.58
CA ARG A 130 -4.29 -19.35 4.72
C ARG A 130 -5.75 -19.66 4.49
N TRP A 131 -6.08 -20.09 3.27
CA TRP A 131 -7.41 -20.54 2.96
C TRP A 131 -7.66 -21.83 3.76
N PRO A 132 -8.78 -21.93 4.49
CA PRO A 132 -9.12 -23.12 5.27
C PRO A 132 -9.35 -24.34 4.39
#